data_AF-I3SDP5-F1
#
_entry.id   AF-I3SDP5-F1
#
_cell.length_a   1.000
_cell.length_b   1.000
_cell.length_c   1.000
_cell.angle_alpha   90.00
_cell.angle_beta   90.00
_cell.angle_gamma   90.00
#
_symmetry.space_group_name_H-M   'P 1'
#
loop_
_entity.id
_entity.type
_entity.pdbx_description
1 polymer ?
#
loop_
_entity_poly.entity_id
_entity_poly.type
_entity_poly.pdbx_seq_one_letter_code
_entity_poly.pdbx_strand_id
1 'polypeptide(L)' 'MEESYVNLAENLAGSGVKVGKFRADGDEKEYAKSELGLGSFPTILFFPKHSFRPIKYPSEKRDVDSLLAFVNALK' A
#
# COMPACT_ATOMS: atom_id res chain seq x y z
N MET A 1 11.09 10.31 2.51
CA MET A 1 9.69 9.85 2.38
C MET A 1 9.55 8.74 1.34
N GLU A 2 10.12 8.84 0.14
CA GLU A 2 10.15 7.70 -0.81
C GLU A 2 11.08 6.56 -0.37
N GLU A 3 12.21 6.88 0.28
CA GLU A 3 13.20 5.90 0.70
C GLU A 3 12.64 4.81 1.64
N SER A 4 11.70 5.15 2.52
CA SER A 4 11.04 4.18 3.40
C SER A 4 10.22 3.14 2.63
N TYR A 5 9.54 3.54 1.55
CA TYR A 5 8.79 2.61 0.72
C TYR A 5 9.69 1.75 -0.16
N VAL A 6 10.81 2.31 -0.62
CA VAL A 6 11.83 1.56 -1.37
C VAL A 6 12.46 0.50 -0.44
N ASN A 7 12.87 0.88 0.77
CA ASN A 7 13.44 -0.03 1.74
C ASN A 7 12.45 -1.13 2.15
N LEU A 8 11.17 -0.79 2.32
CA LEU A 8 10.10 -1.78 2.53
C LEU A 8 10.00 -2.77 1.36
N ALA A 9 10.04 -2.27 0.12
CA ALA A 9 9.97 -3.12 -1.07
C ALA A 9 11.16 -4.09 -1.15
N GLU A 10 12.36 -3.62 -0.79
CA GLU A 10 13.55 -4.47 -0.73
C GLU A 10 13.45 -5.52 0.38
N ASN A 11 12.95 -5.17 1.57
CA ASN A 11 12.73 -6.13 2.65
C ASN A 11 11.67 -7.18 2.31
N LEU A 12 10.64 -6.80 1.55
CA LEU A 12 9.58 -7.70 1.10
C LEU A 12 9.96 -8.48 -0.17
N ALA A 13 11.07 -8.15 -0.82
CA ALA A 13 11.57 -8.89 -1.98
C ALA A 13 11.85 -10.34 -1.59
N GLY A 14 11.22 -11.28 -2.29
CA GLY A 14 11.31 -12.72 -1.97
C GLY A 14 10.29 -13.23 -0.95
N SER A 15 9.56 -12.35 -0.25
CA SER A 15 8.50 -12.75 0.70
C SER A 15 7.18 -13.15 0.02
N GLY A 16 7.09 -12.99 -1.31
CA GLY A 16 5.88 -13.23 -2.11
C GLY A 16 4.88 -12.06 -2.11
N VAL A 17 5.23 -10.95 -1.44
CA VAL A 17 4.47 -9.70 -1.41
C VAL A 17 5.09 -8.74 -2.43
N LYS A 18 4.26 -8.14 -3.29
CA LYS A 18 4.71 -7.15 -4.28
C LYS A 18 4.36 -5.75 -3.78
N VAL A 19 5.35 -4.87 -3.75
CA VAL A 19 5.16 -3.46 -3.45
C VAL A 19 5.19 -2.68 -4.76
N GLY A 20 4.16 -1.86 -4.98
CA GLY A 20 4.04 -1.04 -6.19
C GLY A 20 3.61 0.37 -5.82
N LYS A 21 3.95 1.33 -6.70
CA LYS A 21 3.43 2.70 -6.63
C LYS A 21 2.47 2.94 -7.78
N PHE A 22 1.35 3.57 -7.47
CA PHE A 22 0.33 3.94 -8.44
C PHE A 22 0.10 5.44 -8.35
N ARG A 23 0.16 6.14 -9.49
CA ARG A 23 -0.02 7.58 -9.54
C ARG A 23 -1.50 7.89 -9.74
N ALA A 24 -2.22 8.09 -8.64
CA ALA A 24 -3.65 8.36 -8.64
C ALA A 24 -4.02 9.84 -8.90
N ASP A 25 -3.28 10.51 -9.78
CA ASP A 25 -3.49 11.93 -10.14
C ASP A 25 -4.04 12.07 -11.57
N GLY A 26 -4.66 13.23 -11.89
CA GLY A 26 -5.19 13.52 -13.22
C GLY A 26 -6.43 12.66 -13.56
N ASP A 27 -6.42 12.04 -14.73
CA ASP A 27 -7.49 11.15 -15.22
C ASP A 27 -7.73 9.93 -14.33
N GLU A 28 -6.68 9.40 -13.68
CA GLU A 28 -6.79 8.22 -12.83
C GLU A 28 -7.34 8.52 -11.43
N LYS A 29 -7.55 9.80 -11.11
CA LYS A 29 -8.05 10.24 -9.80
C LYS A 29 -9.48 9.77 -9.53
N GLU A 30 -10.34 9.80 -10.55
CA GLU A 30 -11.73 9.34 -10.41
C GLU A 30 -11.79 7.83 -10.19
N TYR A 31 -11.02 7.07 -10.97
CA TYR A 31 -10.87 5.62 -10.79
C TYR A 31 -10.33 5.29 -9.40
N ALA A 32 -9.25 5.96 -8.97
CA ALA A 32 -8.67 5.73 -7.65
C ALA A 32 -9.65 6.08 -6.51
N LYS A 33 -10.47 7.12 -6.67
CA LYS A 33 -11.48 7.48 -5.68
C LYS A 33 -12.60 6.45 -5.59
N SER A 34 -13.10 5.98 -6.73
CA SER A 34 -14.21 5.00 -6.79
C SER A 34 -13.76 3.60 -6.38
N GLU A 35 -12.70 3.09 -7.01
CA GLU A 35 -12.29 1.68 -6.87
C GLU A 35 -11.29 1.46 -5.75
N LEU A 36 -10.39 2.42 -5.53
CA LEU A 36 -9.31 2.32 -4.54
C LEU A 36 -9.63 3.04 -3.23
N GLY A 37 -10.78 3.71 -3.13
CA GLY A 37 -11.18 4.47 -1.94
C GLY A 37 -10.20 5.60 -1.60
N LEU A 38 -9.59 6.21 -2.62
CA LEU A 38 -8.63 7.31 -2.47
C LEU A 38 -9.32 8.50 -1.78
N GLY A 39 -8.89 8.79 -0.54
CA GLY A 39 -9.34 9.95 0.23
C GLY A 39 -8.30 11.06 0.30
N SER A 40 -7.06 10.70 0.67
CA SER A 40 -5.95 11.63 0.87
C SER A 40 -4.64 11.02 0.40
N PHE A 41 -3.69 11.86 -0.02
CA PHE A 41 -2.36 11.38 -0.40
C PHE A 41 -1.37 11.43 0.77
N PRO A 42 -0.44 10.48 0.87
CA PRO A 42 -0.46 9.15 0.25
C PRO A 42 -1.48 8.21 0.93
N THR A 43 -2.15 7.37 0.12
CA THR A 43 -2.99 6.26 0.60
C THR A 43 -2.26 4.93 0.37
N ILE A 44 -2.19 4.09 1.39
CA ILE A 44 -1.57 2.76 1.31
C ILE A 44 -2.68 1.71 1.33
N LEU A 45 -2.66 0.83 0.33
CA LEU A 45 -3.60 -0.26 0.17
C LEU A 45 -2.86 -1.59 0.13
N PHE A 46 -3.42 -2.59 0.80
CA PHE A 46 -2.92 -3.95 0.78
C PHE A 46 -3.94 -4.88 0.11
N PHE A 47 -3.46 -5.74 -0.78
CA PHE A 47 -4.27 -6.69 -1.54
C PHE A 47 -3.89 -8.12 -1.12
N PRO A 48 -4.66 -8.75 -0.22
CA PRO A 48 -4.41 -10.13 0.20
C PRO A 48 -4.69 -11.10 -0.95
N LYS A 49 -3.97 -12.22 -1.01
CA LYS A 49 -4.20 -13.26 -2.05
C LYS A 49 -5.62 -13.85 -2.03
N HIS A 50 -6.27 -13.85 -0.86
CA HIS A 50 -7.59 -14.45 -0.66
C HIS A 50 -8.73 -13.43 -0.65
N SER A 51 -8.47 -12.14 -0.90
CA SER A 51 -9.49 -11.08 -0.89
C SER A 51 -9.47 -10.29 -2.19
N PHE A 52 -10.65 -10.08 -2.76
CA PHE A 52 -10.85 -9.20 -3.91
C PHE A 52 -10.95 -7.72 -3.51
N ARG A 53 -11.05 -7.41 -2.20
CA ARG A 53 -11.13 -6.03 -1.72
C ARG A 53 -9.81 -5.58 -1.10
N PRO A 54 -9.33 -4.37 -1.45
CA PRO A 54 -8.17 -3.78 -0.80
C PRO A 54 -8.45 -3.45 0.66
N ILE A 55 -7.45 -3.66 1.51
CA ILE A 55 -7.46 -3.26 2.91
C ILE A 55 -6.67 -1.96 3.02
N LYS A 56 -7.35 -0.90 3.48
CA LYS A 56 -6.72 0.40 3.72
C LYS A 56 -5.86 0.33 4.97
N TYR A 57 -4.64 0.84 4.88
CA TYR A 57 -3.79 1.00 6.05
C TYR A 57 -4.33 2.13 6.94
N PRO A 58 -4.76 1.84 8.18
CA PRO A 58 -5.45 2.82 9.03
C PRO A 58 -4.49 3.73 9.80
N SER A 59 -3.20 3.41 9.84
CA SER A 59 -2.23 4.09 10.70
C SER A 59 -1.56 5.27 9.99
N GLU A 60 -1.37 6.35 10.72
CA GLU A 60 -0.57 7.50 10.28
C GLU A 60 0.94 7.20 10.29
N LYS A 61 1.37 6.17 11.06
CA LYS A 61 2.77 5.74 11.11
C LYS A 61 3.14 5.02 9.82
N ARG A 62 3.90 5.72 8.97
CA ARG A 62 4.35 5.25 7.66
C ARG A 62 5.81 4.78 7.70
N ASP A 63 6.27 4.37 8.88
CA ASP A 63 7.59 3.79 9.10
C ASP A 63 7.68 2.38 8.53
N VAL A 64 8.88 1.97 8.13
CA VAL A 64 9.15 0.66 7.52
C VAL A 64 8.66 -0.49 8.43
N ASP A 65 8.96 -0.44 9.73
CA ASP A 65 8.56 -1.44 10.71
C ASP A 65 7.03 -1.60 10.82
N SER A 66 6.30 -0.48 10.84
CA SER A 66 4.84 -0.52 10.97
C SER A 66 4.19 -1.11 9.72
N LEU A 67 4.72 -0.79 8.55
CA LEU A 67 4.27 -1.34 7.28
C LEU A 67 4.62 -2.82 7.15
N LEU A 68 5.81 -3.24 7.58
CA LEU A 68 6.21 -4.64 7.64
C LEU A 68 5.30 -5.44 8.57
N ALA A 69 5.03 -4.94 9.78
CA ALA A 69 4.13 -5.60 10.72
C ALA A 69 2.72 -5.77 10.14
N PHE A 70 2.20 -4.75 9.47
CA PHE A 70 0.90 -4.80 8.81
C PHE A 70 0.84 -5.82 7.66
N VAL A 71 1.86 -5.82 6.79
CA VAL A 71 1.96 -6.79 5.70
C VAL A 71 2.07 -8.21 6.24
N ASN A 72 2.89 -8.44 7.27
CA ASN A 72 3.05 -9.75 7.89
C ASN A 72 1.77 -10.22 8.60
N ALA A 73 0.99 -9.31 9.17
CA ALA A 73 -0.29 -9.65 9.82
C ALA A 73 -1.40 -10.03 8.81
N LEU A 74 -1.28 -9.62 7.54
CA LEU A 74 -2.30 -9.81 6.52
C LEU A 74 -1.88 -10.76 5.37
N LYS A 75 -0.65 -11.26 5.41
CA LYS A 75 -0.06 -12.18 4.42
C LYS A 75 -0.70 -13.57 4.45
#